data_AF-A0A9W9NGP1-F1
#
_entry.id   AF-A0A9W9NGP1-F1
#
_cell.length_a   1.000
_cell.length_b   1.000
_cell.length_c   1.000
_cell.angle_alpha   90.00
_cell.angle_beta   90.00
_cell.angle_gamma   90.00
#
_symmetry.space_group_name_H-M   'P 1'
#
loop_
_entity.id
_entity.type
_entity.pdbx_description
1 polymer ?
#
loop_
_entity_poly.entity_id
_entity_poly.type
_entity_poly.pdbx_seq_one_letter_code
_entity_poly.pdbx_strand_id
1 'polypeptide(L)'
;MALNLARTVKAGDADPKVVQILTECLEFDTITENQAARRIDEYNKLDEDQYNLEDIWGAFFRASFHIPHDHPAQSRLVQILLELKELPSRTVQFGDKELIFWSGMPLFHGYFSEWWQFCGPFDRPMDEEGKSPEEIVEEASHEWQNFVSFSARLWKAGLIGLFRSSVYTLREALEDDTGELELKWRIAAASEWIVHCGASDSRRDQR
;
A
#
# COMPACT_ATOMS: atom_id res chain seq x y z
N MET A 1 3.61 -9.39 -17.75
CA MET A 1 4.82 -9.19 -16.93
C MET A 1 4.51 -9.78 -15.56
N ALA A 2 5.34 -10.67 -15.02
CA ALA A 2 5.11 -11.26 -13.70
C ALA A 2 5.16 -10.15 -12.64
N LEU A 3 4.16 -10.12 -11.75
CA LEU A 3 4.14 -9.21 -10.60
C LEU A 3 5.09 -9.84 -9.58
N ASN A 4 6.35 -9.43 -9.52
CA ASN A 4 7.34 -10.08 -8.66
C ASN A 4 7.12 -9.70 -7.18
N LEU A 5 5.94 -10.05 -6.62
CA LEU A 5 5.46 -9.65 -5.29
C LEU A 5 6.29 -10.24 -4.15
N ALA A 6 7.10 -11.26 -4.45
CA ALA A 6 8.06 -11.86 -3.53
C ALA A 6 9.40 -11.11 -3.46
N ARG A 7 9.62 -10.12 -4.34
CA ARG A 7 10.81 -9.26 -4.27
C ARG A 7 10.73 -8.38 -3.03
N THR A 8 11.86 -8.16 -2.38
CA THR A 8 11.96 -7.45 -1.11
C THR A 8 12.27 -5.97 -1.35
N VAL A 9 11.40 -5.07 -0.89
CA VAL A 9 11.68 -3.62 -0.76
C VAL A 9 12.46 -3.31 0.54
N LYS A 10 12.35 -4.20 1.55
CA LYS A 10 13.06 -4.13 2.84
C LYS A 10 13.26 -5.55 3.41
N ALA A 11 14.39 -5.81 4.06
CA ALA A 11 14.64 -7.07 4.77
C ALA A 11 13.80 -7.14 6.07
N GLY A 12 12.98 -8.20 6.21
CA GLY A 12 12.00 -8.34 7.31
C GLY A 12 10.75 -7.48 7.11
N ASP A 13 9.56 -7.96 7.50
CA ASP A 13 8.26 -7.22 7.60
C ASP A 13 7.16 -7.57 6.54
N ALA A 14 7.06 -8.80 6.03
CA ALA A 14 5.83 -9.24 5.37
C ALA A 14 5.57 -10.73 5.55
N ASP A 15 4.32 -11.04 5.84
CA ASP A 15 3.91 -12.41 6.12
C ASP A 15 4.01 -13.26 4.84
N PRO A 16 4.84 -14.33 4.81
CA PRO A 16 5.01 -15.15 3.61
C PRO A 16 3.70 -15.80 3.15
N LYS A 17 2.79 -16.11 4.08
CA LYS A 17 1.51 -16.72 3.77
C LYS A 17 0.56 -15.71 3.14
N VAL A 18 0.52 -14.48 3.65
CA VAL A 18 -0.26 -13.40 3.03
C VAL A 18 0.28 -13.08 1.64
N VAL A 19 1.61 -12.97 1.47
CA VAL A 19 2.24 -12.77 0.15
C VAL A 19 1.83 -13.88 -0.81
N GLN A 20 1.87 -15.15 -0.39
CA GLN A 20 1.42 -16.26 -1.21
C GLN A 20 -0.05 -16.08 -1.66
N ILE A 21 -0.95 -15.71 -0.74
CA ILE A 21 -2.37 -15.50 -1.05
C ILE A 21 -2.55 -14.34 -2.05
N LEU A 22 -1.81 -13.24 -1.86
CA LEU A 22 -1.84 -12.10 -2.78
C LEU A 22 -1.32 -12.50 -4.17
N THR A 23 -0.25 -13.29 -4.27
CA THR A 23 0.26 -13.78 -5.56
C THR A 23 -0.75 -14.68 -6.26
N GLU A 24 -1.36 -15.63 -5.54
CA GLU A 24 -2.42 -16.50 -6.08
C GLU A 24 -3.59 -15.69 -6.66
N CYS A 25 -3.98 -14.61 -5.99
CA CYS A 25 -5.06 -13.75 -6.44
C CYS A 25 -4.65 -12.84 -7.60
N LEU A 26 -3.54 -12.11 -7.47
CA LEU A 26 -3.20 -10.96 -8.30
C LEU A 26 -2.37 -11.32 -9.54
N GLU A 27 -1.55 -12.36 -9.45
CA GLU A 27 -0.67 -12.80 -10.53
C GLU A 27 -1.22 -14.02 -11.27
N PHE A 28 -1.69 -15.03 -10.53
CA PHE A 28 -2.11 -16.29 -11.13
C PHE A 28 -3.62 -16.40 -11.38
N ASP A 29 -4.42 -15.45 -10.87
CA ASP A 29 -5.88 -15.46 -10.98
C ASP A 29 -6.53 -16.78 -10.52
N THR A 30 -5.88 -17.50 -9.60
CA THR A 30 -6.36 -18.81 -9.13
C THR A 30 -7.46 -18.68 -8.08
N ILE A 31 -7.53 -17.51 -7.42
CA ILE A 31 -8.54 -17.17 -6.42
C ILE A 31 -9.09 -15.75 -6.64
N THR A 32 -10.33 -15.54 -6.24
CA THR A 32 -10.96 -14.21 -6.25
C THR A 32 -10.52 -13.37 -5.05
N GLU A 33 -10.79 -12.07 -5.10
CA GLU A 33 -10.46 -11.13 -4.01
C GLU A 33 -11.20 -11.48 -2.72
N ASN A 34 -12.46 -11.94 -2.81
CA ASN A 34 -13.22 -12.43 -1.66
C ASN A 34 -12.61 -13.70 -1.06
N GLN A 35 -12.14 -14.63 -1.91
CA GLN A 35 -11.46 -15.83 -1.45
C GLN A 35 -10.12 -15.50 -0.78
N ALA A 36 -9.36 -14.55 -1.34
CA ALA A 36 -8.12 -14.05 -0.73
C ALA A 36 -8.39 -13.44 0.65
N ALA A 37 -9.39 -12.55 0.76
CA ALA A 37 -9.79 -11.93 2.03
C ALA A 37 -10.17 -12.97 3.09
N ARG A 38 -10.98 -13.98 2.73
CA ARG A 38 -11.34 -15.07 3.66
C ARG A 38 -10.14 -15.88 4.12
N ARG A 39 -9.22 -16.21 3.21
CA ARG A 39 -8.00 -16.95 3.56
C ARG A 39 -7.07 -16.16 4.49
N ILE A 40 -6.96 -14.84 4.28
CA ILE A 40 -6.21 -13.94 5.19
C ILE A 40 -6.90 -13.90 6.56
N ASP A 41 -8.22 -13.80 6.61
CA ASP A 41 -8.98 -13.82 7.86
C ASP A 41 -8.85 -15.15 8.62
N GLU A 42 -8.98 -16.28 7.92
CA GLU A 42 -8.76 -17.61 8.48
C GLU A 42 -7.34 -17.77 9.01
N TYR A 43 -6.34 -17.34 8.25
CA TYR A 43 -4.95 -17.38 8.67
C TYR A 43 -4.71 -16.55 9.96
N ASN A 44 -5.25 -15.33 10.01
CA ASN A 44 -5.16 -14.46 11.18
C ASN A 44 -5.98 -14.95 12.40
N LYS A 45 -6.81 -16.00 12.25
CA LYS A 45 -7.50 -16.66 13.38
C LYS A 45 -6.70 -17.82 13.98
N LEU A 46 -5.69 -18.33 13.28
CA LEU A 46 -4.94 -19.51 13.72
C LEU A 46 -3.99 -19.22 14.89
N ASP A 47 -3.66 -17.95 15.11
CA ASP A 47 -2.77 -17.50 16.18
C ASP A 47 -3.44 -16.37 16.98
N GLU A 48 -4.37 -16.75 17.87
CA GLU A 48 -5.12 -15.79 18.70
C GLU A 48 -4.23 -15.04 19.71
N ASP A 49 -3.03 -15.58 19.99
CA ASP A 49 -2.06 -15.02 20.93
C ASP A 49 -1.08 -14.03 20.26
N GLN A 50 -0.90 -14.12 18.93
CA GLN A 50 -0.03 -13.23 18.14
C GLN A 50 -0.73 -12.75 16.85
N TYR A 51 -1.62 -11.78 16.98
CA TYR A 51 -2.14 -11.05 15.81
C TYR A 51 -1.01 -10.27 15.13
N ASN A 52 -0.43 -10.82 14.08
CA ASN A 52 0.67 -10.20 13.35
C ASN A 52 0.17 -9.20 12.29
N LEU A 53 -0.50 -8.14 12.76
CA LEU A 53 -1.04 -7.08 11.89
C LEU A 53 0.05 -6.36 11.10
N GLU A 54 1.24 -6.19 11.68
CA GLU A 54 2.39 -5.57 11.03
C GLU A 54 2.76 -6.31 9.75
N ASP A 55 2.97 -7.63 9.83
CA ASP A 55 3.37 -8.42 8.67
C ASP A 55 2.24 -8.60 7.65
N ILE A 56 0.97 -8.61 8.10
CA ILE A 56 -0.19 -8.61 7.19
C ILE A 56 -0.21 -7.31 6.40
N TRP A 57 -0.18 -6.14 7.05
CA TRP A 57 -0.21 -4.85 6.36
C TRP A 57 1.05 -4.61 5.53
N GLY A 58 2.20 -5.03 6.03
CA GLY A 58 3.47 -5.04 5.30
C GLY A 58 3.37 -5.80 3.99
N ALA A 59 2.66 -6.94 3.95
CA ALA A 59 2.44 -7.68 2.69
C ALA A 59 1.63 -6.87 1.66
N PHE A 60 0.58 -6.15 2.07
CA PHE A 60 -0.17 -5.26 1.18
C PHE A 60 0.68 -4.10 0.68
N PHE A 61 1.44 -3.46 1.57
CA PHE A 61 2.31 -2.35 1.18
C PHE A 61 3.38 -2.82 0.19
N ARG A 62 4.09 -3.92 0.46
CA ARG A 62 5.05 -4.48 -0.51
C ARG A 62 4.44 -4.79 -1.86
N ALA A 63 3.27 -5.42 -1.86
CA ALA A 63 2.58 -5.70 -3.12
C ALA A 63 2.33 -4.41 -3.90
N SER A 64 1.92 -3.32 -3.23
CA SER A 64 1.67 -2.04 -3.88
C SER A 64 2.92 -1.34 -4.42
N PHE A 65 4.12 -1.54 -3.87
CA PHE A 65 5.37 -1.04 -4.46
C PHE A 65 5.74 -1.77 -5.76
N HIS A 66 5.37 -3.06 -5.88
CA HIS A 66 5.75 -3.91 -7.02
C HIS A 66 4.73 -3.98 -8.15
N ILE A 67 3.47 -3.65 -7.89
CA ILE A 67 2.45 -3.62 -8.95
C ILE A 67 2.56 -2.29 -9.70
N PRO A 68 2.80 -2.26 -11.03
CA PRO A 68 2.84 -1.00 -11.77
C PRO A 68 1.57 -0.16 -11.57
N HIS A 69 1.72 1.15 -11.41
CA HIS A 69 0.64 2.11 -11.13
C HIS A 69 -0.55 2.03 -12.12
N ASP A 70 -0.28 1.66 -13.37
CA ASP A 70 -1.25 1.51 -14.45
C ASP A 70 -1.83 0.08 -14.58
N HIS A 71 -1.29 -0.89 -13.84
CA HIS A 71 -1.70 -2.28 -13.92
C HIS A 71 -3.05 -2.53 -13.21
N PRO A 72 -3.95 -3.37 -13.75
CA PRO A 72 -5.26 -3.65 -13.14
C PRO A 72 -5.18 -4.26 -11.75
N ALA A 73 -4.08 -4.97 -11.42
CA ALA A 73 -3.87 -5.54 -10.09
C ALA A 73 -3.83 -4.48 -8.97
N GLN A 74 -3.53 -3.21 -9.27
CA GLN A 74 -3.65 -2.11 -8.29
C GLN A 74 -5.06 -2.01 -7.72
N SER A 75 -6.08 -2.03 -8.60
CA SER A 75 -7.48 -2.01 -8.16
C SER A 75 -7.88 -3.29 -7.43
N ARG A 76 -7.35 -4.44 -7.85
CA ARG A 76 -7.66 -5.73 -7.24
C ARG A 76 -7.09 -5.84 -5.83
N LEU A 77 -5.88 -5.31 -5.59
CA LEU A 77 -5.29 -5.22 -4.26
C LEU A 77 -6.18 -4.38 -3.32
N VAL A 78 -6.71 -3.25 -3.80
CA VAL A 78 -7.69 -2.44 -3.06
C VAL A 78 -8.99 -3.21 -2.82
N GLN A 79 -9.45 -3.97 -3.80
CA GLN A 79 -10.65 -4.79 -3.67
C GLN A 79 -10.49 -5.86 -2.57
N ILE A 80 -9.33 -6.51 -2.44
CA ILE A 80 -9.08 -7.45 -1.33
C ILE A 80 -9.27 -6.78 0.04
N LEU A 81 -8.82 -5.53 0.20
CA LEU A 81 -9.01 -4.77 1.44
C LEU A 81 -10.48 -4.39 1.67
N LEU A 82 -11.23 -4.08 0.62
CA LEU A 82 -12.68 -3.89 0.70
C LEU A 82 -13.38 -5.18 1.15
N GLU A 83 -13.05 -6.31 0.53
CA GLU A 83 -13.60 -7.62 0.89
C GLU A 83 -13.27 -8.01 2.33
N LEU A 84 -12.04 -7.74 2.79
CA LEU A 84 -11.65 -7.91 4.20
C LEU A 84 -12.56 -7.08 5.11
N LYS A 85 -12.74 -5.78 4.81
CA LYS A 85 -13.56 -4.87 5.61
C LYS A 85 -15.01 -5.33 5.77
N GLU A 86 -15.57 -6.01 4.77
CA GLU A 86 -16.92 -6.55 4.76
C GLU A 86 -17.07 -7.89 5.51
N LEU A 87 -15.96 -8.54 5.91
CA LEU A 87 -16.02 -9.75 6.72
C LEU A 87 -16.61 -9.48 8.11
N PRO A 88 -17.23 -10.48 8.76
CA PRO A 88 -17.71 -10.36 10.14
C PRO A 88 -16.60 -9.87 11.06
N SER A 89 -16.81 -8.68 11.61
CA SER A 89 -15.83 -8.06 12.51
C SER A 89 -15.82 -8.76 13.86
N ARG A 90 -14.63 -8.84 14.46
CA ARG A 90 -14.43 -9.30 15.84
C ARG A 90 -13.69 -8.24 16.62
N THR A 91 -14.00 -8.11 17.89
CA THR A 91 -13.22 -7.29 18.81
C THR A 91 -12.22 -8.18 19.51
N VAL A 92 -10.94 -7.79 19.50
CA VAL A 92 -9.87 -8.49 20.21
C VAL A 92 -9.17 -7.53 21.15
N GLN A 93 -8.66 -8.05 22.27
CA GLN A 93 -7.81 -7.29 23.17
C GLN A 93 -6.37 -7.33 22.66
N PHE A 94 -5.75 -6.17 22.52
CA PHE A 94 -4.35 -6.02 22.12
C PHE A 94 -3.65 -5.13 23.14
N GLY A 95 -3.00 -5.75 24.13
CA GLY A 95 -2.54 -5.06 25.33
C GLY A 95 -3.72 -4.43 26.08
N ASP A 96 -3.65 -3.12 26.34
CA ASP A 96 -4.70 -2.35 27.02
C ASP A 96 -5.76 -1.76 26.06
N LYS A 97 -5.74 -2.15 24.78
CA LYS A 97 -6.62 -1.59 23.74
C LYS A 97 -7.53 -2.65 23.14
N GLU A 98 -8.77 -2.25 22.86
CA GLU A 98 -9.68 -3.03 22.02
C GLU A 98 -9.48 -2.67 20.55
N LEU A 99 -9.27 -3.68 19.71
CA LEU A 99 -9.17 -3.54 18.27
C LEU A 99 -10.36 -4.21 17.59
N ILE A 100 -11.00 -3.49 16.67
CA ILE A 100 -12.07 -4.02 15.82
C ILE A 100 -11.44 -4.52 14.53
N PHE A 101 -11.42 -5.84 14.36
CA PHE A 101 -10.82 -6.47 13.19
C PHE A 101 -11.65 -6.25 11.93
N TRP A 102 -10.88 -6.04 10.86
CA TRP A 102 -11.26 -5.71 9.50
C TRP A 102 -12.05 -4.42 9.31
N SER A 103 -13.26 -4.30 9.86
CA SER A 103 -14.08 -3.08 9.65
C SER A 103 -13.39 -1.81 10.16
N GLY A 104 -12.66 -1.95 11.27
CA GLY A 104 -11.85 -0.89 11.87
C GLY A 104 -10.45 -0.73 11.28
N MET A 105 -10.00 -1.62 10.39
CA MET A 105 -8.64 -1.62 9.80
C MET A 105 -7.56 -1.35 10.87
N PRO A 106 -7.46 -2.23 11.89
CA PRO A 106 -6.70 -1.91 13.10
C PRO A 106 -5.23 -1.66 12.79
N LEU A 107 -4.68 -0.59 13.38
CA LEU A 107 -3.29 -0.14 13.24
C LEU A 107 -2.84 0.23 11.81
N PHE A 108 -3.69 0.06 10.79
CA PHE A 108 -3.32 0.29 9.39
C PHE A 108 -2.72 1.68 9.17
N HIS A 109 -3.33 2.74 9.74
CA HIS A 109 -2.85 4.11 9.56
C HIS A 109 -1.47 4.34 10.18
N GLY A 110 -1.17 3.68 11.31
CA GLY A 110 0.14 3.75 11.95
C GLY A 110 1.21 3.20 11.03
N TYR A 111 1.03 1.94 10.59
CA TYR A 111 1.95 1.31 9.67
C TYR A 111 2.04 2.03 8.32
N PHE A 112 0.91 2.47 7.76
CA PHE A 112 0.92 3.27 6.53
C PHE A 112 1.79 4.53 6.68
N SER A 113 1.69 5.22 7.82
CA SER A 113 2.47 6.44 8.08
C SER A 113 3.96 6.15 8.16
N GLU A 114 4.36 5.03 8.76
CA GLU A 114 5.76 4.59 8.80
C GLU A 114 6.28 4.28 7.39
N TRP A 115 5.54 3.50 6.61
CA TRP A 115 5.91 3.20 5.22
C TRP A 115 5.96 4.45 4.35
N TRP A 116 5.04 5.41 4.55
CA TRP A 116 5.06 6.68 3.85
C TRP A 116 6.29 7.53 4.18
N GLN A 117 6.78 7.47 5.42
CA GLN A 117 7.90 8.29 5.88
C GLN A 117 9.29 7.71 5.55
N PHE A 118 9.40 6.38 5.40
CA PHE A 118 10.69 5.70 5.33
C PHE A 118 10.91 4.87 4.05
N CYS A 119 10.03 4.98 3.07
CA CYS A 119 10.15 4.26 1.79
C CYS A 119 10.10 5.18 0.58
N GLY A 120 10.43 6.46 0.76
CA GLY A 120 10.58 7.39 -0.36
C GLY A 120 11.81 7.08 -1.22
N PRO A 121 11.91 7.63 -2.44
CA PRO A 121 13.00 7.32 -3.37
C PRO A 121 14.41 7.59 -2.83
N PHE A 122 14.57 8.52 -1.89
CA PHE A 122 15.85 8.89 -1.29
C PHE A 122 16.16 8.19 0.05
N ASP A 123 15.21 7.42 0.59
CA ASP A 123 15.43 6.65 1.82
C ASP A 123 16.14 5.31 1.54
N ARG A 124 16.32 4.95 0.26
CA ARG A 124 17.03 3.73 -0.13
C ARG A 124 18.55 3.86 0.07
N PRO A 125 19.22 2.77 0.50
CA PRO A 125 20.67 2.70 0.49
C PRO A 125 21.24 2.92 -0.92
N MET A 126 22.17 3.87 -1.05
CA MET A 126 22.80 4.24 -2.34
C MET A 126 23.99 3.34 -2.71
N ASP A 127 24.22 2.26 -1.96
CA ASP A 127 25.32 1.31 -2.10
C ASP A 127 24.86 -0.08 -2.60
N GLU A 128 23.72 -0.15 -3.31
CA GLU A 128 23.26 -1.41 -3.90
C GLU A 128 24.25 -1.92 -4.96
N GLU A 129 24.83 -3.09 -4.69
CA GLU A 129 25.89 -3.68 -5.52
C GLU A 129 25.42 -3.90 -6.96
N GLY A 130 26.16 -3.32 -7.91
CA GLY A 130 25.91 -3.47 -9.34
C GLY A 130 24.93 -2.46 -9.94
N LYS A 131 24.51 -1.41 -9.20
CA LYS A 131 23.73 -0.29 -9.73
C LYS A 131 24.42 1.05 -9.48
N SER A 132 24.24 1.96 -10.42
CA SER A 132 24.56 3.38 -10.22
C SER A 132 23.53 4.05 -9.30
N PRO A 133 23.89 5.13 -8.59
CA PRO A 133 22.93 5.91 -7.80
C PRO A 133 21.71 6.36 -8.62
N GLU A 134 21.90 6.70 -9.89
CA GLU A 134 20.83 7.11 -10.79
C GLU A 134 19.82 5.96 -11.04
N GLU A 135 20.32 4.74 -11.27
CA GLU A 135 19.46 3.56 -11.45
C GLU A 135 18.70 3.21 -10.16
N ILE A 136 19.33 3.35 -9.00
CA ILE A 136 18.69 3.12 -7.69
C ILE A 136 17.55 4.12 -7.49
N VAL A 137 17.80 5.40 -7.76
CA VAL A 137 16.80 6.47 -7.62
C VAL A 137 15.66 6.29 -8.62
N GLU A 138 15.94 5.92 -9.87
CA GLU A 138 14.91 5.68 -10.89
C GLU A 138 14.00 4.50 -10.51
N GLU A 139 14.57 3.36 -10.07
CA GLU A 139 13.78 2.23 -9.60
C GLU A 139 12.93 2.61 -8.37
N ALA A 140 13.53 3.26 -7.37
CA ALA A 140 12.82 3.69 -6.18
C ALA A 140 11.70 4.69 -6.49
N SER A 141 11.91 5.56 -7.48
CA SER A 141 10.89 6.50 -7.98
C SER A 141 9.68 5.78 -8.58
N HIS A 142 9.91 4.72 -9.36
CA HIS A 142 8.82 3.92 -9.93
C HIS A 142 8.03 3.17 -8.86
N GLU A 143 8.72 2.55 -7.91
CA GLU A 143 8.03 1.84 -6.83
C GLU A 143 7.25 2.81 -5.92
N TRP A 144 7.80 4.00 -5.65
CA TRP A 144 7.09 5.05 -4.94
C TRP A 144 5.83 5.50 -5.69
N GLN A 145 5.92 5.71 -7.01
CA GLN A 145 4.72 6.02 -7.82
C GLN A 145 3.66 4.92 -7.71
N ASN A 146 4.08 3.65 -7.74
CA ASN A 146 3.16 2.51 -7.57
C ASN A 146 2.45 2.54 -6.22
N PHE A 147 3.19 2.81 -5.14
CA PHE A 147 2.64 2.94 -3.79
C PHE A 147 1.67 4.13 -3.66
N VAL A 148 2.01 5.28 -4.26
CA VAL A 148 1.13 6.46 -4.27
C VAL A 148 -0.13 6.19 -5.09
N SER A 149 -0.04 5.47 -6.20
CA SER A 149 -1.20 5.04 -7.00
C SER A 149 -2.16 4.17 -6.18
N PHE A 150 -1.63 3.17 -5.47
CA PHE A 150 -2.39 2.35 -4.53
C PHE A 150 -3.07 3.20 -3.46
N SER A 151 -2.32 4.11 -2.84
CA SER A 151 -2.80 5.03 -1.79
C SER A 151 -3.95 5.93 -2.28
N ALA A 152 -3.83 6.47 -3.49
CA ALA A 152 -4.88 7.27 -4.12
C ALA A 152 -6.16 6.46 -4.34
N ARG A 153 -6.03 5.19 -4.76
CA ARG A 153 -7.17 4.28 -4.90
C ARG A 153 -7.81 3.90 -3.56
N LEU A 154 -7.01 3.70 -2.50
CA LEU A 154 -7.51 3.49 -1.13
C LEU A 154 -8.35 4.68 -0.65
N TRP A 155 -7.87 5.90 -0.87
CA TRP A 155 -8.60 7.12 -0.51
C TRP A 155 -9.89 7.25 -1.30
N LYS A 156 -9.84 7.04 -2.63
CA LYS A 156 -11.03 7.05 -3.51
C LYS A 156 -12.08 6.04 -3.06
N ALA A 157 -11.64 4.86 -2.62
CA ALA A 157 -12.51 3.80 -2.11
C ALA A 157 -13.13 4.14 -0.74
N GLY A 158 -12.68 5.20 -0.07
CA GLY A 158 -13.16 5.57 1.28
C GLY A 158 -12.68 4.61 2.36
N LEU A 159 -11.59 3.86 2.10
CA LEU A 159 -11.02 2.95 3.08
C LEU A 159 -10.30 3.72 4.19
N ILE A 160 -9.54 4.76 3.82
CA ILE A 160 -8.65 5.50 4.73
C ILE A 160 -8.64 6.99 4.35
N GLY A 161 -8.57 7.86 5.37
CA GLY A 161 -8.38 9.30 5.17
C GLY A 161 -6.91 9.64 4.90
N LEU A 162 -6.56 9.85 3.62
CA LEU A 162 -5.19 10.17 3.18
C LEU A 162 -5.03 11.60 2.63
N PHE A 163 -5.96 12.49 2.97
CA PHE A 163 -5.96 13.88 2.50
C PHE A 163 -4.65 14.62 2.79
N ARG A 164 -4.05 14.40 3.97
CA ARG A 164 -2.78 15.04 4.30
C ARG A 164 -1.66 14.57 3.37
N SER A 165 -1.58 13.27 3.10
CA SER A 165 -0.57 12.70 2.19
C SER A 165 -0.73 13.27 0.78
N SER A 166 -1.96 13.39 0.27
CA SER A 166 -2.18 13.97 -1.06
C SER A 166 -1.78 15.44 -1.15
N VAL A 167 -2.11 16.25 -0.14
CA VAL A 167 -1.69 17.65 -0.07
C VAL A 167 -0.17 17.78 -0.01
N TYR A 168 0.52 16.95 0.79
CA TYR A 168 1.98 16.99 0.87
C TYR A 168 2.63 16.60 -0.46
N THR A 169 2.19 15.53 -1.12
CA THR A 169 2.74 15.14 -2.43
C THR A 169 2.54 16.24 -3.48
N LEU A 170 1.37 16.88 -3.50
CA LEU A 170 1.09 18.00 -4.42
C LEU A 170 1.99 19.20 -4.14
N ARG A 171 2.14 19.58 -2.87
CA ARG A 171 3.00 20.69 -2.46
C ARG A 171 4.45 20.43 -2.87
N GLU A 172 4.97 19.25 -2.55
CA GLU A 172 6.34 18.85 -2.89
C GLU A 172 6.62 18.87 -4.39
N ALA A 173 5.62 18.59 -5.23
CA ALA A 173 5.76 18.63 -6.68
C ALA A 173 5.63 20.05 -7.28
N LEU A 174 4.93 20.97 -6.61
CA LEU A 174 4.58 22.28 -7.16
C LEU A 174 5.37 23.45 -6.55
N GLU A 175 5.78 23.32 -5.29
CA GLU A 175 6.34 24.43 -4.50
C GLU A 175 7.81 24.24 -4.13
N ASP A 176 8.28 22.99 -4.04
CA ASP A 176 9.65 22.72 -3.63
C ASP A 176 10.65 22.92 -4.78
N ASP A 177 11.72 23.66 -4.51
CA ASP A 177 12.84 23.84 -5.44
C ASP A 177 13.78 22.63 -5.34
N THR A 178 13.68 21.73 -6.32
CA THR A 178 14.39 20.45 -6.35
C THR A 178 15.08 20.23 -7.70
N GLY A 179 16.03 19.29 -7.74
CA GLY A 179 16.69 18.93 -8.99
C GLY A 179 15.72 18.32 -10.01
N GLU A 180 16.07 18.35 -11.30
CA GLU A 180 15.21 17.89 -12.39
C GLU A 180 14.74 16.43 -12.21
N LEU A 181 15.64 15.54 -11.79
CA LEU A 181 15.31 14.13 -11.55
C LEU A 181 14.29 13.97 -10.41
N GLU A 182 14.43 14.77 -9.35
CA GLU A 182 13.53 14.73 -8.20
C GLU A 182 12.14 15.28 -8.54
N LEU A 183 12.11 16.41 -9.23
CA LEU A 183 10.88 17.03 -9.71
C LEU A 183 10.08 16.06 -10.59
N LYS A 184 10.75 15.30 -11.48
CA LYS A 184 10.09 14.34 -12.38
C LYS A 184 9.27 13.30 -11.62
N TRP A 185 9.83 12.65 -10.60
CA TRP A 185 9.09 11.61 -9.87
C TRP A 185 8.05 12.19 -8.91
N ARG A 186 8.31 13.38 -8.32
CA ARG A 186 7.31 14.07 -7.49
C ARG A 186 6.07 14.44 -8.30
N ILE A 187 6.25 14.94 -9.53
CA ILE A 187 5.14 15.19 -10.46
C ILE A 187 4.40 13.88 -10.79
N ALA A 188 5.12 12.79 -11.06
CA ALA A 188 4.50 11.50 -11.33
C ALA A 188 3.64 11.02 -10.14
N ALA A 189 4.18 11.04 -8.92
CA ALA A 189 3.46 10.68 -7.70
C ALA A 189 2.25 11.60 -7.46
N ALA A 190 2.41 12.92 -7.61
CA ALA A 190 1.32 13.89 -7.47
C ALA A 190 0.20 13.65 -8.50
N SER A 191 0.57 13.25 -9.72
CA SER A 191 -0.39 12.97 -10.79
C SER A 191 -1.33 11.81 -10.44
N GLU A 192 -0.87 10.80 -9.69
CA GLU A 192 -1.72 9.68 -9.29
C GLU A 192 -2.90 10.14 -8.42
N TRP A 193 -2.68 11.08 -7.50
CA TRP A 193 -3.76 11.67 -6.71
C TRP A 193 -4.78 12.40 -7.59
N ILE A 194 -4.32 13.14 -8.59
CA ILE A 194 -5.21 13.86 -9.53
C ILE A 194 -6.00 12.87 -10.38
N VAL A 195 -5.33 11.85 -10.94
CA VAL A 195 -5.95 10.84 -11.81
C VAL A 195 -7.02 10.05 -11.06
N HIS A 196 -6.72 9.57 -9.86
CA HIS A 196 -7.64 8.69 -9.14
C HIS A 196 -8.68 9.45 -8.33
N CYS A 197 -8.35 10.63 -7.81
CA CYS A 197 -9.18 11.37 -6.85
C CYS A 197 -9.70 12.72 -7.38
N GLY A 198 -9.12 13.29 -8.45
CA GLY A 198 -9.48 14.62 -8.97
C GLY A 198 -10.87 14.71 -9.59
N ALA A 199 -11.47 13.58 -10.00
CA ALA A 199 -12.84 13.50 -10.50
C ALA A 199 -13.83 13.02 -9.42
N SER A 200 -13.53 13.19 -8.13
CA SER A 200 -14.44 12.81 -7.07
C SER A 200 -15.71 13.67 -7.12
N ASP A 201 -16.81 13.00 -7.45
CA ASP A 201 -18.18 13.51 -7.38
C ASP A 201 -18.36 14.20 -6.00
N SER A 202 -18.50 15.52 -6.04
CA SER A 202 -18.43 16.53 -4.95
C SER A 202 -19.36 16.34 -3.72
N ARG A 203 -19.80 15.11 -3.42
CA ARG A 203 -20.78 14.78 -2.37
C ARG A 203 -20.22 13.99 -1.19
N ARG A 204 -18.92 13.67 -1.14
CA ARG A 204 -18.38 12.78 -0.09
C ARG A 204 -17.84 13.45 1.17
N ASP A 205 -17.63 14.77 1.18
CA ASP A 205 -17.07 15.50 2.35
C ASP A 205 -18.13 16.01 3.35
N GLN A 206 -19.22 15.26 3.60
CA GLN A 206 -20.21 15.62 4.64
C GLN A 206 -20.62 14.45 5.56
N ARG A 207 -19.73 13.50 5.85
CA ARG A 207 -19.99 12.49 6.89
C ARG A 207 -18.84 12.31 7.84
#